data_AF-A0A812PGC4-F1
#
_entry.id   AF-A0A812PGC4-F1
#
_cell.length_a   1.000
_cell.length_b   1.000
_cell.length_c   1.000
_cell.angle_alpha   90.00
_cell.angle_beta   90.00
_cell.angle_gamma   90.00
#
_symmetry.space_group_name_H-M   'P 1'
#
loop_
_entity.id
_entity.type
_entity.pdbx_description
1 polymer ?
#
loop_
_entity_poly.entity_id
_entity_poly.type
_entity_poly.pdbx_seq_one_letter_code
_entity_poly.pdbx_strand_id
1 'polypeptide(L)'
;MGIALHNIPDIRRFYGYEPAVCSKIDFFAVDYPPITTHCCASRITAENPDEGFKPTSGKINSVRFQSSGDCWGYFSVGLRGGIHEFADSQFGHIFAKGPNREAARKSLRFALMNLATGVEFKVRGI
;
A
#
# COMPACT_ATOMS: atom_id res chain seq x y z
N MET A 1 -14.67 -17.34 -15.08
CA MET A 1 -14.16 -18.58 -14.45
C MET A 1 -15.17 -19.26 -13.53
N GLY A 2 -16.16 -18.57 -12.94
CA GLY A 2 -17.30 -19.23 -12.26
C GLY A 2 -16.95 -20.10 -11.05
N ILE A 3 -15.76 -19.91 -10.47
CA ILE A 3 -15.26 -20.71 -9.35
C ILE A 3 -16.05 -20.34 -8.09
N ALA A 4 -16.60 -21.34 -7.40
CA ALA A 4 -17.30 -21.12 -6.14
C ALA A 4 -16.35 -20.60 -5.05
N LEU A 5 -16.86 -19.73 -4.17
CA LEU A 5 -16.04 -19.04 -3.16
C LEU A 5 -15.26 -20.01 -2.24
N HIS A 6 -15.88 -21.13 -1.84
CA HIS A 6 -15.24 -22.16 -1.00
C HIS A 6 -14.15 -22.97 -1.73
N ASN A 7 -14.02 -22.81 -3.05
CA ASN A 7 -12.96 -23.43 -3.85
C ASN A 7 -11.79 -22.47 -4.12
N ILE A 8 -11.84 -21.24 -3.63
CA ILE A 8 -10.70 -20.30 -3.75
C ILE A 8 -9.69 -20.61 -2.64
N PRO A 9 -8.44 -21.02 -2.96
CA PRO A 9 -7.46 -21.46 -1.97
C PRO A 9 -7.21 -20.46 -0.83
N ASP A 10 -7.15 -19.16 -1.12
CA ASP A 10 -6.91 -18.13 -0.11
C ASP A 10 -8.10 -17.91 0.82
N ILE A 11 -9.33 -18.09 0.32
CA ILE A 11 -10.54 -18.05 1.17
C ILE A 11 -10.54 -19.24 2.12
N ARG A 12 -10.18 -20.42 1.62
CA ARG A 12 -10.07 -21.62 2.47
C ARG A 12 -9.04 -21.40 3.58
N ARG A 13 -7.85 -20.92 3.23
CA ARG A 13 -6.80 -20.59 4.20
C ARG A 13 -7.27 -19.55 5.21
N PHE A 14 -7.99 -18.53 4.76
CA PHE A 14 -8.56 -17.50 5.64
C PHE A 14 -9.52 -18.08 6.68
N TYR A 15 -10.33 -19.07 6.32
CA TYR A 15 -11.22 -19.79 7.25
C TYR A 15 -10.53 -20.98 7.97
N GLY A 16 -9.22 -21.18 7.80
CA GLY A 16 -8.48 -22.27 8.45
C GLY A 16 -8.67 -23.67 7.82
N TYR A 17 -9.23 -23.75 6.60
CA TYR A 17 -9.39 -24.99 5.85
C TYR A 17 -8.19 -25.27 4.93
N GLU A 18 -7.95 -26.56 4.64
CA GLU A 18 -6.93 -27.01 3.69
C GLU A 18 -7.20 -26.45 2.27
N PRO A 19 -6.26 -25.68 1.67
CA PRO A 19 -6.48 -25.02 0.38
C PRO A 19 -6.73 -25.93 -0.82
N ALA A 20 -6.23 -27.17 -0.79
CA ALA A 20 -6.38 -28.13 -1.90
C ALA A 20 -7.72 -28.90 -1.88
N VAL A 21 -8.52 -28.77 -0.82
CA VAL A 21 -9.78 -29.49 -0.64
C VAL A 21 -10.95 -28.68 -1.20
N CYS A 22 -11.98 -29.34 -1.72
CA CYS A 22 -13.17 -28.69 -2.32
C CYS A 22 -14.44 -28.84 -1.46
N SER A 23 -14.29 -29.02 -0.15
CA SER A 23 -15.46 -29.14 0.76
C SER A 23 -16.21 -27.80 0.80
N LYS A 24 -17.54 -27.86 0.91
CA LYS A 24 -18.33 -26.65 1.10
C LYS A 24 -17.98 -25.99 2.44
N ILE A 25 -18.04 -24.66 2.46
CA ILE A 25 -17.94 -23.84 3.66
C ILE A 25 -19.27 -23.11 3.80
N ASP A 26 -19.91 -23.23 4.96
CA ASP A 26 -21.09 -22.44 5.30
C ASP A 26 -20.62 -21.13 5.95
N PHE A 27 -20.52 -20.08 5.14
CA PHE A 27 -20.03 -18.77 5.55
C PHE A 27 -20.96 -18.03 6.53
N PHE A 28 -22.20 -18.50 6.73
CA PHE A 28 -23.14 -17.92 7.69
C PHE A 28 -23.10 -18.62 9.06
N ALA A 29 -22.57 -19.85 9.11
CA ALA A 29 -22.49 -20.65 10.34
C ALA A 29 -21.07 -20.74 10.92
N VAL A 30 -20.04 -20.46 10.12
CA VAL A 30 -18.63 -20.57 10.51
C VAL A 30 -17.96 -19.21 10.49
N ASP A 31 -17.36 -18.81 11.61
CA ASP A 31 -16.52 -17.63 11.70
C ASP A 31 -15.07 -17.92 11.28
N TYR A 32 -14.39 -16.90 10.76
CA TYR A 32 -12.95 -16.98 10.50
C TYR A 32 -12.14 -16.86 11.81
N PRO A 33 -10.92 -17.45 11.89
CA PRO A 33 -10.05 -17.30 13.05
C PRO A 33 -9.76 -15.82 13.39
N PRO A 34 -9.62 -15.46 14.67
CA PRO A 34 -9.35 -14.08 15.06
C PRO A 34 -8.15 -13.47 14.33
N ILE A 35 -8.31 -12.26 13.80
CA ILE A 35 -7.24 -11.55 13.10
C ILE A 35 -6.21 -11.05 14.12
N THR A 36 -4.99 -11.58 14.06
CA THR A 36 -3.88 -11.27 14.98
C THR A 36 -2.90 -10.24 14.42
N THR A 37 -3.24 -9.61 13.29
CA THR A 37 -2.37 -8.68 12.59
C THR A 37 -3.08 -7.40 12.25
N HIS A 38 -2.36 -6.29 12.27
CA HIS A 38 -2.83 -4.98 11.86
C HIS A 38 -2.02 -4.48 10.65
N CYS A 39 -2.68 -3.77 9.74
CA CYS A 39 -2.05 -3.15 8.58
C CYS A 39 -2.31 -1.63 8.60
N CYS A 40 -1.26 -0.83 8.46
CA CYS A 40 -1.36 0.59 8.20
C CYS A 40 -0.88 0.88 6.78
N ALA A 41 -1.61 1.70 6.04
CA ALA A 41 -1.25 2.12 4.70
C ALA A 41 -1.07 3.63 4.65
N SER A 42 -0.10 4.09 3.86
CA SER A 42 0.09 5.51 3.52
C SER A 42 0.01 5.69 2.02
N ARG A 43 -0.79 6.66 1.59
CA ARG A 43 -0.71 7.19 0.23
C ARG A 43 0.51 8.10 0.13
N ILE A 44 1.23 8.04 -0.98
CA ILE A 44 2.33 8.95 -1.30
C ILE A 44 1.88 9.81 -2.48
N THR A 45 1.72 11.11 -2.23
CA THR A 45 1.19 12.08 -3.19
C THR A 45 2.23 13.16 -3.50
N ALA A 46 2.14 13.74 -4.69
CA ALA A 46 2.90 14.92 -5.07
C ALA A 46 2.08 16.19 -4.78
N GLU A 47 1.75 16.40 -3.51
CA GLU A 47 0.99 17.56 -3.04
C GLU A 47 1.85 18.39 -2.10
N ASN A 48 1.79 19.72 -2.23
CA ASN A 48 2.53 20.62 -1.37
C ASN A 48 1.66 21.07 -0.17
N PRO A 49 1.95 20.65 1.07
CA PRO A 49 1.16 21.06 2.24
C PRO A 49 1.22 22.58 2.49
N ASP A 50 2.33 23.25 2.14
CA ASP A 50 2.50 24.70 2.34
C ASP A 50 1.63 25.53 1.36
N GLU A 51 1.22 24.93 0.25
CA GLU A 51 0.31 25.54 -0.73
C GLU A 51 -1.14 25.07 -0.59
N GLY A 52 -1.48 24.46 0.55
CA GLY A 52 -2.83 23.95 0.81
C GLY A 52 -3.11 22.63 0.09
N PHE A 53 -2.12 21.73 0.03
CA PHE A 53 -2.19 20.41 -0.61
C PHE A 53 -2.49 20.47 -2.12
N LYS A 54 -2.03 21.52 -2.80
CA LYS A 54 -2.16 21.62 -4.26
C LYS A 54 -1.33 20.50 -4.92
N PRO A 55 -1.92 19.74 -5.86
CA PRO A 55 -1.17 18.81 -6.68
C PRO A 55 -0.09 19.53 -7.49
N THR A 56 1.13 19.03 -7.44
CA THR A 56 2.26 19.58 -8.16
C THR A 56 2.61 18.65 -9.32
N SER A 57 2.56 19.18 -10.56
CA SER A 57 3.07 18.50 -11.74
C SER A 57 4.60 18.63 -11.81
N GLY A 58 5.30 17.56 -12.20
CA GLY A 58 6.76 17.59 -12.23
C GLY A 58 7.39 16.28 -12.64
N LYS A 59 8.72 16.26 -12.77
CA LYS A 59 9.47 15.02 -13.00
C LYS A 59 9.95 14.47 -11.67
N ILE A 60 9.67 13.20 -11.43
CA ILE A 60 10.26 12.47 -10.31
C ILE A 60 11.56 11.87 -10.82
N ASN A 61 12.68 12.42 -10.34
CA ASN A 61 14.00 12.01 -10.79
C ASN A 61 14.37 10.64 -10.19
N SER A 62 14.04 10.40 -8.91
CA SER A 62 14.13 9.07 -8.30
C SER A 62 13.25 8.91 -7.07
N VAL A 63 12.72 7.69 -6.89
CA VAL A 63 12.16 7.22 -5.61
C VAL A 63 13.00 6.04 -5.17
N ARG A 64 13.59 6.13 -3.98
CA ARG A 64 14.30 5.01 -3.36
C ARG A 64 13.58 4.66 -2.08
N PHE A 65 12.91 3.52 -2.12
CA PHE A 65 12.29 2.90 -0.96
C PHE A 65 12.98 1.55 -0.73
N GLN A 66 13.45 1.33 0.48
CA GLN A 66 13.97 0.03 0.91
C GLN A 66 12.89 -0.64 1.75
N SER A 67 12.28 -1.70 1.20
CA SER A 67 11.43 -2.58 1.98
C SER A 67 12.23 -3.14 3.16
N SER A 68 11.62 -3.18 4.34
CA SER A 68 12.28 -3.63 5.56
C SER A 68 11.28 -4.33 6.45
N GLY A 69 11.60 -5.56 6.86
CA GLY A 69 10.76 -6.39 7.72
C GLY A 69 9.30 -6.43 7.25
N ASP A 70 8.41 -5.89 8.07
CA ASP A 70 6.96 -5.86 7.86
C ASP A 70 6.45 -4.70 6.97
N CYS A 71 7.35 -3.95 6.32
CA CYS A 71 7.01 -2.81 5.46
C CYS A 71 7.34 -3.09 3.99
N TRP A 72 6.36 -2.83 3.12
CA TRP A 72 6.51 -2.92 1.66
C TRP A 72 5.78 -1.77 0.98
N GLY A 73 6.20 -1.38 -0.22
CA GLY A 73 5.52 -0.35 -0.98
C GLY A 73 5.75 -0.48 -2.48
N TYR A 74 4.85 0.12 -3.25
CA TYR A 74 4.94 0.20 -4.71
C TYR A 74 4.67 1.63 -5.18
N PHE A 75 5.26 1.97 -6.33
CA PHE A 75 5.18 3.30 -6.93
C PHE A 75 4.84 3.16 -8.42
N SER A 76 3.92 3.99 -8.91
CA SER A 76 3.47 3.99 -10.31
C SER A 76 4.42 4.74 -11.25
N VAL A 77 5.41 5.45 -10.68
CA VAL A 77 6.42 6.23 -11.40
C VAL A 77 7.79 5.56 -11.26
N GLY A 78 8.38 5.20 -12.40
CA GLY A 78 9.76 4.71 -12.47
C GLY A 78 10.80 5.83 -12.40
N LEU A 79 12.08 5.46 -12.49
CA LEU A 79 13.18 6.41 -12.66
C LEU A 79 12.93 7.28 -13.91
N ARG A 80 12.84 8.61 -13.75
CA ARG A 80 12.52 9.60 -14.80
C ARG A 80 11.05 9.63 -15.27
N GLY A 81 10.12 9.10 -14.49
CA GLY A 81 8.68 9.28 -14.72
C GLY A 81 8.22 10.71 -14.44
N GLY A 82 7.19 11.17 -15.16
CA GLY A 82 6.55 12.47 -14.92
C GLY A 82 5.19 12.29 -14.27
N ILE A 83 4.87 13.15 -13.30
CA ILE A 83 3.51 13.34 -12.80
C ILE A 83 2.85 14.41 -13.67
N HIS A 84 1.86 14.00 -14.45
CA HIS A 84 1.07 14.90 -15.29
C HIS A 84 0.01 15.62 -14.45
N GLU A 85 -0.35 16.84 -14.83
CA GLU A 85 -1.44 17.63 -14.22
C GLU A 85 -2.82 16.95 -14.28
N PHE A 86 -2.98 15.98 -15.20
CA PHE A 86 -4.23 15.21 -15.37
C PHE A 86 -4.12 13.80 -14.78
N ALA A 87 -2.98 13.45 -14.18
CA ALA A 87 -2.80 12.21 -13.45
C ALA A 87 -3.19 12.40 -11.99
N ASP A 88 -3.57 11.32 -11.32
CA ASP A 88 -3.75 11.31 -9.86
C ASP A 88 -2.45 11.81 -9.20
N SER A 89 -2.57 12.70 -8.21
CA SER A 89 -1.43 13.21 -7.44
C SER A 89 -0.73 12.07 -6.70
N GLN A 90 -1.44 10.97 -6.44
CA GLN A 90 -0.89 9.76 -5.87
C GLN A 90 -0.01 9.00 -6.86
N PHE A 91 1.25 8.82 -6.46
CA PHE A 91 2.23 8.06 -7.24
C PHE A 91 2.77 6.83 -6.49
N GLY A 92 2.32 6.56 -5.27
CA GLY A 92 2.71 5.36 -4.53
C GLY A 92 1.86 5.03 -3.30
N HIS A 93 2.10 3.83 -2.81
CA HIS A 93 1.57 3.31 -1.55
C HIS A 93 2.65 2.61 -0.75
N ILE A 94 2.63 2.79 0.56
CA ILE A 94 3.43 2.01 1.50
C ILE A 94 2.48 1.35 2.49
N PHE A 95 2.69 0.06 2.73
CA PHE A 95 1.96 -0.76 3.68
C PHE A 95 2.93 -1.24 4.76
N ALA A 96 2.49 -1.17 6.00
CA ALA A 96 3.20 -1.67 7.16
C ALA A 96 2.30 -2.63 7.93
N LYS A 97 2.80 -3.82 8.20
CA LYS A 97 2.15 -4.83 9.02
C LYS A 97 2.71 -4.81 10.45
N GLY A 98 1.93 -5.25 11.42
CA GLY A 98 2.40 -5.53 12.77
C GLY A 98 1.40 -6.39 13.56
N PRO A 99 1.76 -6.91 14.74
CA PRO A 99 0.85 -7.69 15.59
C PRO A 99 -0.31 -6.85 16.16
N ASN A 100 -0.16 -5.52 16.20
CA ASN A 100 -1.19 -4.60 16.64
C ASN A 100 -1.00 -3.23 15.96
N ARG A 101 -1.96 -2.33 16.18
CA ARG A 101 -1.98 -0.99 15.59
C ARG A 101 -0.71 -0.18 15.85
N GLU A 102 -0.22 -0.17 17.09
CA GLU A 102 0.95 0.63 17.44
C GLU A 102 2.23 0.09 16.82
N ALA A 103 2.38 -1.23 16.72
CA ALA A 103 3.50 -1.86 16.02
C ALA A 103 3.48 -1.50 14.53
N ALA A 104 2.35 -1.69 13.83
CA ALA A 104 2.21 -1.33 12.42
C ALA A 104 2.47 0.17 12.16
N ARG A 105 1.98 1.04 13.04
CA ARG A 105 2.21 2.49 12.96
C ARG A 105 3.69 2.87 13.13
N LYS A 106 4.40 2.24 14.07
CA LYS A 106 5.86 2.47 14.27
C LYS A 106 6.66 2.00 13.05
N SER A 107 6.32 0.84 12.50
CA SER A 107 6.94 0.31 11.28
C SER A 107 6.70 1.24 10.08
N LEU A 108 5.47 1.75 9.92
CA LEU A 108 5.15 2.72 8.85
C LEU A 108 5.95 4.01 9.01
N ARG A 109 6.02 4.57 10.22
CA ARG A 109 6.81 5.78 10.50
C ARG A 109 8.28 5.58 10.13
N PHE A 110 8.86 4.45 10.53
CA PHE A 110 10.26 4.13 10.19
C PHE A 110 10.47 4.00 8.68
N ALA A 111 9.55 3.35 7.98
CA ALA A 111 9.61 3.22 6.52
C ALA A 111 9.52 4.58 5.82
N LEU A 112 8.64 5.48 6.27
CA LEU A 112 8.50 6.83 5.72
C LEU A 112 9.72 7.71 6.00
N MET A 113 10.38 7.56 7.15
CA MET A 113 11.61 8.29 7.46
C MET A 113 12.79 7.91 6.57
N ASN A 114 12.80 6.67 6.06
CA ASN A 114 13.84 6.17 5.16
C ASN A 114 13.44 6.27 3.68
N LEU A 115 12.28 6.85 3.37
CA LEU A 115 11.86 7.09 2.00
C LEU A 115 12.66 8.29 1.45
N ALA A 116 13.60 8.00 0.55
CA ALA A 116 14.33 9.04 -0.16
C ALA A 116 13.65 9.33 -1.49
N THR A 117 13.14 10.56 -1.65
CA THR A 117 12.59 11.04 -2.92
C THR A 117 13.48 12.15 -3.46
N GLY A 118 14.06 11.92 -4.64
CA GLY A 118 14.70 12.97 -5.42
C GLY A 118 13.63 13.58 -6.33
N VAL A 119 12.81 14.48 -5.78
CA VAL A 119 11.80 15.22 -6.55
C VAL A 119 12.33 16.61 -6.85
N GLU A 120 12.40 16.94 -8.13
CA GLU A 120 12.72 18.29 -8.57
C GLU A 120 11.40 18.94 -8.98
N PHE A 121 10.80 19.67 -8.04
CA PHE A 121 9.57 20.41 -8.30
C PHE A 121 9.90 21.63 -9.16
N LYS A 122 9.34 21.71 -10.37
CA LYS A 122 9.32 22.98 -11.10
C LYS A 122 8.30 23.88 -10.41
N VAL A 123 8.77 24.76 -9.53
CA VAL A 123 7.99 25.94 -9.13
C VAL A 123 7.74 26.74 -10.40
N ARG A 124 6.48 26.92 -10.79
CA ARG A 124 6.13 27.91 -11.81
C ARG A 124 6.51 29.28 -11.25
N GLY A 125 7.67 29.79 -11.65
CA GLY A 125 7.94 31.21 -11.61
C GLY A 125 6.99 31.91 -12.57
N ILE A 126 6.27 32.90 -12.03
CA ILE A 126 5.51 34.00 -12.65
C ILE A 126 5.26 33.85 -14.16
#